data_AF-A0A9Q0S809-F1
#
_entry.id   AF-A0A9Q0S809-F1
#
_cell.length_a   1.000
_cell.length_b   1.000
_cell.length_c   1.000
_cell.angle_alpha   90.00
_cell.angle_beta   90.00
_cell.angle_gamma   90.00
#
_symmetry.space_group_name_H-M   'P 1'
#
loop_
_entity.id
_entity.type
_entity.pdbx_description
1 polymer ?
#
loop_
_entity_poly.entity_id
_entity_poly.type
_entity_poly.pdbx_seq_one_letter_code
_entity_poly.pdbx_strand_id
1 'polypeptide(L)'
;MSTEHTNQSEPDINDVFDDIVFIEEKLTEQGYSQGFEDGQSRGNSESFHLGYHRGSELGAELGYYYGITTFYLTNKTDKSSKVTGILESLKLSIEEFPQTNDENCDIFELANGIRAQFRKACTTIMISTSAIQTSLDGIIKYLNPFTSLISCHMVNYITEDHWKALIPPDIRNEIRTEENIEEAINIFWDKTGNEDKLLKYKNFVQFIEEGKKYTIDGLAHACIDTVQLRDTLNKLGCSVNDVDYLKIKEFMSEKKNHEVEKTAKLVSTLCKFCKNDNERLSVIEAGDGKGYLSSRLALEYKLRVLGIDASLSNTENALKRSAKLEKAWTGLTKRAEDIENGIIPTRRGRRKNNADKSVDKLKANYKTTTLYITPQTDFGNIFNEYFPQENSSRFCLSGLHTCGNLASSCLKIFVENCDIDVLCNIGCCYHLLGEEFCVDEFFDNRKLREMTTEAGFPMSNHLKSLKFKLGRNARMLASQSTHRTIHQRELPQISLFYRAVLETIITEKFPHYTNSVQVGRSKKTENFIDYVRSLAGKTQIDFDSISDEELIRYEQSFQTNRLQINLFYLIRMTFASVLETLILLDRLLYLREANVPHSFLVKLFDPILSPRCFAVVALKT
;
A
#
# COMPACT_ATOMS: atom_id res chain seq x y z
N MET A 1 -30.36 -75.71 24.68
CA MET A 1 -29.55 -74.51 24.99
C MET A 1 -28.54 -74.37 23.88
N SER A 2 -28.87 -73.59 22.86
CA SER A 2 -28.07 -73.36 21.66
C SER A 2 -27.72 -71.88 21.67
N THR A 3 -26.49 -71.56 22.03
CA THR A 3 -25.93 -70.21 22.00
C THR A 3 -25.52 -69.87 20.58
N GLU A 4 -26.28 -68.98 19.94
CA GLU A 4 -25.90 -68.34 18.69
C GLU A 4 -24.68 -67.43 18.93
N HIS A 5 -23.55 -67.80 18.34
CA HIS A 5 -22.42 -66.90 18.17
C HIS A 5 -22.77 -65.86 17.12
N THR A 6 -23.00 -64.62 17.52
CA THR A 6 -22.99 -63.47 16.62
C THR A 6 -21.54 -63.24 16.16
N ASN A 7 -21.30 -63.60 14.90
CA ASN A 7 -20.05 -63.34 14.19
C ASN A 7 -19.96 -61.82 13.93
N GLN A 8 -19.36 -61.05 14.85
CA GLN A 8 -18.90 -59.71 14.52
C GLN A 8 -17.61 -59.87 13.72
N SER A 9 -17.69 -59.71 12.40
CA SER A 9 -16.52 -59.57 11.55
C SER A 9 -15.71 -58.38 12.04
N GLU A 10 -14.44 -58.60 12.38
CA GLU A 10 -13.50 -57.50 12.60
C GLU A 10 -13.53 -56.58 11.36
N PRO A 11 -13.64 -55.26 11.55
CA PRO A 11 -13.66 -54.33 10.42
C PRO A 11 -12.36 -54.47 9.63
N ASP A 12 -12.48 -54.52 8.30
CA ASP A 12 -11.31 -54.58 7.42
C ASP A 12 -10.40 -53.41 7.76
N ILE A 13 -9.12 -53.69 7.95
CA ILE A 13 -8.15 -52.66 8.31
C ILE A 13 -8.11 -51.55 7.23
N ASN A 14 -8.41 -51.89 5.97
CA ASN A 14 -8.52 -50.91 4.90
C ASN A 14 -9.75 -50.02 5.04
N ASP A 15 -10.89 -50.53 5.53
CA ASP A 15 -12.08 -49.71 5.82
C ASP A 15 -11.80 -48.73 6.97
N VAL A 16 -11.03 -49.15 7.98
CA VAL A 16 -10.59 -48.28 9.08
C VAL A 16 -9.60 -47.22 8.59
N PHE A 17 -8.70 -47.57 7.67
CA PHE A 17 -7.78 -46.61 7.08
C PHE A 17 -8.49 -45.64 6.13
N ASP A 18 -9.45 -46.09 5.32
CA ASP A 18 -10.26 -45.22 4.46
C ASP A 18 -11.14 -44.28 5.29
N ASP A 19 -11.71 -44.76 6.41
CA ASP A 19 -12.46 -43.92 7.35
C ASP A 19 -11.60 -42.84 8.00
N ILE A 20 -10.31 -43.10 8.23
CA ILE A 20 -9.36 -42.12 8.78
C ILE A 20 -8.85 -41.17 7.68
N VAL A 21 -8.57 -41.68 6.47
CA VAL A 21 -8.03 -40.90 5.34
C VAL A 21 -9.07 -39.93 4.78
N PHE A 22 -10.35 -40.32 4.75
CA PHE A 22 -11.45 -39.50 4.23
C PHE A 22 -12.30 -38.85 5.33
N ILE A 23 -11.81 -38.80 6.57
CA ILE A 23 -12.58 -38.26 7.69
C ILE A 23 -12.91 -36.77 7.52
N GLU A 24 -11.99 -36.01 6.91
CA GLU A 24 -12.17 -34.58 6.65
C GLU A 24 -13.24 -34.35 5.57
N GLU A 25 -13.28 -35.18 4.53
CA GLU A 25 -14.28 -35.14 3.47
C GLU A 25 -15.66 -35.57 3.97
N LYS A 26 -15.75 -36.63 4.79
CA LYS A 26 -17.00 -37.05 5.45
C LYS A 26 -17.55 -35.99 6.40
N LEU A 27 -16.70 -35.37 7.22
CA LEU A 27 -17.11 -34.29 8.12
C LEU A 27 -17.56 -33.05 7.34
N THR A 28 -16.93 -32.77 6.19
CA THR A 28 -17.32 -31.67 5.30
C THR A 28 -18.68 -31.94 4.66
N GLU A 29 -18.93 -33.16 4.18
CA GLU A 29 -20.19 -33.54 3.54
C GLU A 29 -21.35 -33.60 4.54
N GLN A 30 -21.09 -34.06 5.77
CA GLN A 30 -22.06 -34.01 6.88
C GLN A 30 -22.35 -32.56 7.30
N GLY A 31 -21.32 -31.72 7.43
CA GLY A 31 -21.49 -30.31 7.75
C GLY A 31 -22.26 -29.54 6.67
N TYR A 32 -22.02 -29.87 5.40
CA TYR A 32 -22.77 -29.32 4.27
C TYR A 32 -24.24 -29.76 4.30
N SER A 33 -24.51 -31.05 4.48
CA SER A 33 -25.88 -31.59 4.50
C SER A 33 -26.69 -31.03 5.66
N GLN A 34 -26.08 -30.96 6.85
CA GLN A 34 -26.71 -30.39 8.03
C GLN A 34 -26.93 -28.88 7.89
N GLY A 35 -25.96 -28.14 7.34
CA GLY A 35 -26.11 -26.72 7.03
C GLY A 35 -27.17 -26.44 5.95
N PHE A 36 -27.32 -27.34 4.98
CA PHE A 36 -28.32 -27.26 3.93
C PHE A 36 -29.74 -27.51 4.47
N GLU A 37 -29.95 -28.52 5.31
CA GLU A 37 -31.23 -28.77 5.98
C GLU A 37 -31.60 -27.66 6.99
N ASP A 38 -30.62 -27.15 7.75
CA ASP A 38 -30.82 -25.98 8.63
C ASP A 38 -31.17 -24.72 7.82
N GLY A 39 -30.53 -24.52 6.67
CA GLY A 39 -30.84 -23.43 5.74
C GLY A 39 -32.23 -23.55 5.10
N GLN A 40 -32.65 -24.78 4.79
CA GLN A 40 -33.96 -25.06 4.18
C GLN A 40 -35.11 -24.95 5.19
N SER A 41 -34.87 -25.29 6.47
CA SER A 41 -35.86 -25.20 7.55
C SER A 41 -36.02 -23.80 8.15
N ARG A 42 -35.00 -22.92 8.05
CA ARG A 42 -35.01 -21.55 8.62
C ARG A 42 -35.63 -20.46 7.74
N GLY A 43 -36.20 -20.79 6.58
CA GLY A 43 -37.18 -19.94 5.88
C GLY A 43 -36.79 -18.46 5.67
N ASN A 44 -36.03 -18.19 4.61
CA ASN A 44 -36.17 -17.06 3.68
C ASN A 44 -36.03 -15.58 4.13
N SER A 45 -35.86 -15.18 5.39
CA SER A 45 -35.64 -13.74 5.68
C SER A 45 -34.21 -13.31 5.35
N GLU A 46 -33.22 -14.01 5.88
CA GLU A 46 -31.80 -13.71 5.69
C GLU A 46 -31.37 -13.91 4.22
N SER A 47 -31.84 -14.98 3.57
CA SER A 47 -31.59 -15.23 2.14
C SER A 47 -32.27 -14.22 1.23
N PHE A 48 -33.49 -13.75 1.56
CA PHE A 48 -34.15 -12.69 0.81
C PHE A 48 -33.44 -11.35 1.00
N HIS A 49 -33.03 -11.01 2.23
CA HIS A 49 -32.24 -9.80 2.51
C HIS A 49 -30.89 -9.84 1.78
N LEU A 50 -30.20 -10.98 1.79
CA LEU A 50 -28.95 -11.16 1.08
C LEU A 50 -29.17 -11.04 -0.44
N GLY A 51 -30.18 -11.71 -1.00
CA GLY A 51 -30.54 -11.61 -2.42
C GLY A 51 -30.89 -10.19 -2.85
N TYR A 52 -31.67 -9.47 -2.03
CA TYR A 52 -32.03 -8.07 -2.27
C TYR A 52 -30.80 -7.15 -2.21
N HIS A 53 -29.94 -7.32 -1.19
CA HIS A 53 -28.72 -6.53 -1.06
C HIS A 53 -27.75 -6.77 -2.22
N ARG A 54 -27.55 -8.04 -2.60
CA ARG A 54 -26.71 -8.41 -3.75
C ARG A 54 -27.28 -7.92 -5.08
N GLY A 55 -28.60 -7.98 -5.25
CA GLY A 55 -29.29 -7.42 -6.41
C GLY A 55 -29.14 -5.90 -6.50
N SER A 56 -29.25 -5.19 -5.37
CA SER A 56 -29.05 -3.73 -5.28
C SER A 56 -27.61 -3.33 -5.60
N GLU A 57 -26.61 -4.04 -5.05
CA GLU A 57 -25.19 -3.84 -5.36
C GLU A 57 -24.92 -4.01 -6.86
N LEU A 58 -25.45 -5.10 -7.45
CA LEU A 58 -25.29 -5.39 -8.87
C LEU A 58 -26.00 -4.33 -9.73
N GLY A 59 -27.20 -3.90 -9.35
CA GLY A 59 -27.93 -2.83 -10.04
C GLY A 59 -27.20 -1.49 -10.01
N ALA A 60 -26.59 -1.14 -8.87
CA ALA A 60 -25.76 0.06 -8.74
C ALA A 60 -24.49 -0.02 -9.63
N GLU A 61 -23.85 -1.19 -9.68
CA GLU A 61 -22.70 -1.47 -10.55
C GLU A 61 -23.06 -1.31 -12.03
N LEU A 62 -24.14 -1.97 -12.48
CA LEU A 62 -24.61 -1.90 -13.87
C LEU A 62 -25.06 -0.47 -14.25
N GLY A 63 -25.74 0.23 -13.33
CA GLY A 63 -26.12 1.63 -13.50
C GLY A 63 -24.92 2.57 -13.65
N TYR A 64 -23.85 2.32 -12.90
CA TYR A 64 -22.58 3.04 -13.06
C TYR A 64 -21.97 2.78 -14.45
N TYR A 65 -21.88 1.52 -14.88
CA TYR A 65 -21.38 1.18 -16.22
C TYR A 65 -22.21 1.82 -17.32
N TYR A 66 -23.54 1.82 -17.18
CA TYR A 66 -24.45 2.45 -18.12
C TYR A 66 -24.24 3.97 -18.22
N GLY A 67 -24.10 4.63 -17.07
CA GLY A 67 -23.86 6.07 -16.98
C GLY A 67 -22.57 6.49 -17.68
N ILE A 68 -21.46 5.78 -17.38
CA ILE A 68 -20.16 6.01 -18.04
C ILE A 68 -20.28 5.77 -19.54
N THR A 69 -20.86 4.65 -19.95
CA THR A 69 -21.00 4.26 -21.36
C THR A 69 -21.80 5.30 -22.14
N THR A 70 -22.95 5.72 -21.61
CA THR A 70 -23.82 6.73 -22.24
C THR A 70 -23.15 8.10 -22.30
N PHE A 71 -22.45 8.52 -21.24
CA PHE A 71 -21.69 9.77 -21.24
C PHE A 71 -20.64 9.82 -22.35
N TYR A 72 -19.86 8.74 -22.50
CA TYR A 72 -18.84 8.65 -23.56
C TYR A 72 -19.45 8.57 -24.97
N LEU A 73 -20.59 7.89 -25.12
CA LEU A 73 -21.33 7.84 -26.38
C LEU A 73 -21.99 9.19 -26.74
N THR A 74 -22.22 10.10 -25.79
CA THR A 74 -22.91 11.37 -26.06
C THR A 74 -21.93 12.56 -26.24
N ASN A 75 -20.84 12.61 -25.47
CA ASN A 75 -20.07 13.87 -25.29
C ASN A 75 -18.68 13.94 -25.95
N LYS A 76 -18.17 12.90 -26.62
CA LYS A 76 -16.85 12.94 -27.29
C LYS A 76 -16.97 13.12 -28.81
N THR A 77 -16.35 14.17 -29.33
CA THR A 77 -16.36 14.57 -30.76
C THR A 77 -15.37 13.81 -31.63
N ASP A 78 -14.43 13.08 -31.04
CA ASP A 78 -13.42 12.31 -31.78
C ASP A 78 -13.43 10.85 -31.28
N LYS A 79 -14.13 9.98 -31.99
CA LYS A 79 -14.30 8.58 -31.60
C LYS A 79 -13.70 7.65 -32.63
N SER A 80 -12.72 6.85 -32.21
CA SER A 80 -12.33 5.66 -32.94
C SER A 80 -13.55 4.74 -33.08
N SER A 81 -13.87 4.29 -34.30
CA SER A 81 -14.99 3.37 -34.59
C SER A 81 -14.97 2.11 -33.73
N LYS A 82 -13.77 1.67 -33.34
CA LYS A 82 -13.55 0.53 -32.45
C LYS A 82 -14.01 0.78 -31.01
N VAL A 83 -13.82 1.99 -30.48
CA VAL A 83 -14.25 2.36 -29.12
C VAL A 83 -15.76 2.51 -29.07
N THR A 84 -16.36 3.13 -30.08
CA THR A 84 -17.81 3.27 -30.21
C THR A 84 -18.49 1.91 -30.24
N GLY A 85 -18.01 0.97 -31.06
CA GLY A 85 -18.61 -0.37 -31.15
C GLY A 85 -18.51 -1.18 -29.85
N ILE A 86 -17.42 -1.04 -29.08
CA ILE A 86 -17.29 -1.69 -27.76
C ILE A 86 -18.28 -1.08 -26.75
N LEU A 87 -18.42 0.24 -26.75
CA LEU A 87 -19.35 0.94 -25.85
C LEU A 87 -20.81 0.67 -26.21
N GLU A 88 -21.17 0.60 -27.49
CA GLU A 88 -22.52 0.24 -27.94
C GLU A 88 -22.86 -1.21 -27.57
N SER A 89 -21.95 -2.15 -27.78
CA SER A 89 -22.12 -3.54 -27.36
C SER A 89 -22.30 -3.67 -25.85
N LEU A 90 -21.53 -2.92 -25.06
CA LEU A 90 -21.65 -2.92 -23.61
C LEU A 90 -22.97 -2.31 -23.14
N LYS A 91 -23.41 -1.21 -23.77
CA LYS A 91 -24.69 -0.58 -23.47
C LYS A 91 -25.84 -1.57 -23.70
N LEU A 92 -25.83 -2.27 -24.84
CA LEU A 92 -26.83 -3.29 -25.17
C LEU A 92 -26.84 -4.42 -24.15
N SER A 93 -25.68 -4.98 -23.78
CA SER A 93 -25.65 -6.07 -22.79
C SER A 93 -26.15 -5.64 -21.40
N ILE A 94 -26.02 -4.36 -21.03
CA ILE A 94 -26.61 -3.82 -19.79
C ILE A 94 -28.12 -3.64 -19.93
N GLU A 95 -28.61 -3.18 -21.10
CA GLU A 95 -30.04 -3.00 -21.36
C GLU A 95 -30.80 -4.32 -21.47
N GLU A 96 -30.15 -5.38 -21.94
CA GLU A 96 -30.68 -6.76 -22.03
C GLU A 96 -30.56 -7.54 -20.71
N PHE A 97 -29.90 -6.98 -19.69
CA PHE A 97 -29.73 -7.66 -18.41
C PHE A 97 -31.09 -7.84 -17.69
N PRO A 98 -31.38 -9.04 -17.12
CA PRO A 98 -32.67 -9.30 -16.49
C PRO A 98 -32.98 -8.32 -15.35
N GLN A 99 -34.18 -7.72 -15.36
CA GLN A 99 -34.63 -6.83 -14.29
C GLN A 99 -35.27 -7.57 -13.11
N THR A 100 -35.58 -8.84 -13.29
CA THR A 100 -36.13 -9.74 -12.28
C THR A 100 -35.34 -11.03 -12.28
N ASN A 101 -35.33 -11.75 -11.16
CA ASN A 101 -34.66 -13.04 -11.07
C ASN A 101 -35.31 -14.04 -12.06
N ASP A 102 -34.53 -14.56 -13.01
CA ASP A 102 -34.97 -15.53 -14.02
C ASP A 102 -34.19 -16.83 -13.84
N GLU A 103 -34.90 -17.91 -13.53
CA GLU A 103 -34.30 -19.24 -13.27
C GLU A 103 -33.69 -19.88 -14.52
N ASN A 104 -33.98 -19.37 -15.71
CA ASN A 104 -33.42 -19.86 -16.97
C ASN A 104 -32.15 -19.11 -17.39
N CYS A 105 -31.69 -18.16 -16.58
CA CYS A 105 -30.61 -17.25 -16.89
C CYS A 105 -29.50 -17.33 -15.84
N ASP A 106 -28.26 -17.54 -16.28
CA ASP A 106 -27.10 -17.39 -15.39
C ASP A 106 -26.75 -15.89 -15.24
N ILE A 107 -27.37 -15.26 -14.24
CA ILE A 107 -27.19 -13.86 -13.88
C ILE A 107 -25.71 -13.56 -13.57
N PHE A 108 -24.95 -14.53 -13.03
CA PHE A 108 -23.54 -14.34 -12.70
C PHE A 108 -22.67 -14.35 -13.95
N GLU A 109 -22.93 -15.25 -14.89
CA GLU A 109 -22.23 -15.31 -16.18
C GLU A 109 -22.47 -14.03 -16.98
N LEU A 110 -23.73 -13.57 -17.08
CA LEU A 110 -24.07 -12.31 -17.74
C LEU A 110 -23.40 -11.11 -17.09
N ALA A 111 -23.46 -11.01 -15.76
CA ALA A 111 -22.83 -9.92 -15.01
C ALA A 111 -21.30 -9.92 -15.22
N ASN A 112 -20.67 -11.09 -15.23
CA ASN A 112 -19.25 -11.23 -15.50
C ASN A 112 -18.88 -10.89 -16.95
N GLY A 113 -19.75 -11.21 -17.91
CA GLY A 113 -19.64 -10.79 -19.31
C GLY A 113 -19.67 -9.27 -19.45
N ILE A 114 -20.64 -8.60 -18.81
CA ILE A 114 -20.75 -7.14 -18.78
C ILE A 114 -19.52 -6.51 -18.11
N ARG A 115 -19.06 -7.04 -16.97
CA ARG A 115 -17.81 -6.58 -16.33
C ARG A 115 -16.61 -6.72 -17.26
N ALA A 116 -16.51 -7.83 -18.01
CA ALA A 116 -15.44 -8.03 -18.97
C ALA A 116 -15.50 -7.02 -20.13
N GLN A 117 -16.69 -6.74 -20.65
CA GLN A 117 -16.90 -5.73 -21.68
C GLN A 117 -16.61 -4.30 -21.16
N PHE A 118 -17.04 -3.95 -19.94
CA PHE A 118 -16.72 -2.67 -19.31
C PHE A 118 -15.22 -2.53 -19.05
N ARG A 119 -14.55 -3.58 -18.55
CA ARG A 119 -13.08 -3.60 -18.44
C ARG A 119 -12.41 -3.40 -19.80
N LYS A 120 -12.91 -4.06 -20.86
CA LYS A 120 -12.40 -3.90 -22.23
C LYS A 120 -12.61 -2.46 -22.73
N ALA A 121 -13.76 -1.85 -22.46
CA ALA A 121 -14.04 -0.45 -22.77
C ALA A 121 -13.06 0.48 -22.03
N CYS A 122 -12.92 0.34 -20.72
CA CYS A 122 -12.00 1.13 -19.89
C CYS A 122 -10.54 1.00 -20.32
N THR A 123 -10.10 -0.22 -20.67
CA THR A 123 -8.74 -0.46 -21.17
C THR A 123 -8.50 0.23 -22.52
N THR A 124 -9.51 0.22 -23.40
CA THR A 124 -9.43 0.82 -24.73
C THR A 124 -9.54 2.35 -24.66
N ILE A 125 -10.29 2.88 -23.68
CA ILE A 125 -10.46 4.31 -23.44
C ILE A 125 -9.22 4.92 -22.78
N MET A 126 -8.36 4.10 -22.15
CA MET A 126 -7.35 4.52 -21.15
C MET A 126 -8.00 5.35 -20.04
N ILE A 127 -7.46 5.35 -18.81
CA ILE A 127 -7.98 6.26 -17.80
C ILE A 127 -7.77 7.68 -18.33
N SER A 128 -8.87 8.35 -18.70
CA SER A 128 -8.77 9.68 -19.26
C SER A 128 -8.23 10.61 -18.18
N THR A 129 -7.37 11.55 -18.56
CA THR A 129 -6.87 12.63 -17.71
C THR A 129 -8.02 13.27 -16.91
N SER A 130 -9.19 13.42 -17.54
CA SER A 130 -10.43 13.91 -16.92
C SER A 130 -10.97 13.03 -15.78
N ALA A 131 -10.87 11.70 -15.87
CA ALA A 131 -11.33 10.82 -14.80
C ALA A 131 -10.44 10.94 -13.56
N ILE A 132 -9.11 11.04 -13.73
CA ILE A 132 -8.18 11.24 -12.61
C ILE A 132 -8.40 12.62 -11.98
N GLN A 133 -8.57 13.67 -12.79
CA GLN A 133 -8.91 15.02 -12.32
C GLN A 133 -10.22 15.02 -11.51
N THR A 134 -11.27 14.39 -12.04
CA THR A 134 -12.57 14.28 -11.33
C THR A 134 -12.41 13.56 -9.99
N SER A 135 -11.61 12.50 -9.94
CA SER A 135 -11.31 11.80 -8.68
C SER A 135 -10.55 12.70 -7.69
N LEU A 136 -9.53 13.43 -8.15
CA LEU A 136 -8.79 14.39 -7.33
C LEU A 136 -9.71 15.48 -6.77
N ASP A 137 -10.57 16.05 -7.61
CA ASP A 137 -11.53 17.09 -7.20
C ASP A 137 -12.52 16.55 -6.15
N GLY A 138 -13.00 15.32 -6.34
CA GLY A 138 -13.82 14.61 -5.36
C GLY A 138 -13.12 14.43 -4.01
N ILE A 139 -11.86 14.00 -4.03
CA ILE A 139 -11.06 13.85 -2.81
C ILE A 139 -10.85 15.21 -2.13
N ILE A 140 -10.48 16.24 -2.87
CA ILE A 140 -10.28 17.60 -2.31
C ILE A 140 -11.56 18.10 -1.66
N LYS A 141 -12.70 17.97 -2.35
CA LYS A 141 -14.01 18.35 -1.82
C LYS A 141 -14.34 17.60 -0.52
N TYR A 142 -14.03 16.31 -0.45
CA TYR A 142 -14.22 15.49 0.74
C TYR A 142 -13.30 15.91 1.90
N LEU A 143 -12.03 16.19 1.64
CA LEU A 143 -11.05 16.54 2.69
C LEU A 143 -11.23 17.96 3.23
N ASN A 144 -11.72 18.90 2.41
CA ASN A 144 -11.81 20.33 2.75
C ASN A 144 -12.47 20.62 4.12
N PRO A 145 -13.65 20.06 4.47
CA PRO A 145 -14.27 20.28 5.78
C PRO A 145 -13.43 19.80 6.96
N PHE A 146 -12.52 18.84 6.73
CA PHE A 146 -11.72 18.19 7.76
C PHE A 146 -10.27 18.67 7.78
N THR A 147 -9.92 19.73 7.05
CA THR A 147 -8.55 20.26 6.96
C THR A 147 -7.90 20.45 8.33
N SER A 148 -8.62 21.05 9.29
CA SER A 148 -8.11 21.26 10.65
C SER A 148 -7.91 19.94 11.41
N LEU A 149 -8.80 18.97 11.26
CA LEU A 149 -8.71 17.64 11.88
C LEU A 149 -7.52 16.84 11.32
N ILE A 150 -7.31 16.91 10.00
CA ILE A 150 -6.22 16.24 9.30
C ILE A 150 -4.88 16.86 9.68
N SER A 151 -4.82 18.19 9.76
CA SER A 151 -3.58 18.94 9.93
C SER A 151 -3.26 19.35 11.37
N CYS A 152 -4.09 19.01 12.36
CA CYS A 152 -3.81 19.34 13.76
C CYS A 152 -2.60 18.58 14.33
N HIS A 153 -1.96 19.17 15.34
CA HIS A 153 -0.85 18.57 16.07
C HIS A 153 -1.37 17.76 17.26
N MET A 154 -1.20 16.43 17.25
CA MET A 154 -1.79 15.54 18.29
C MET A 154 -1.35 15.85 19.73
N VAL A 155 -0.21 16.52 19.93
CA VAL A 155 0.24 16.90 21.28
C VAL A 155 -0.64 18.03 21.85
N ASN A 156 -1.20 18.87 20.98
CA ASN A 156 -2.04 20.00 21.40
C ASN A 156 -3.49 19.55 21.68
N TYR A 157 -3.74 18.24 21.75
CA TYR A 157 -5.07 17.68 21.91
C TYR A 157 -5.81 18.24 23.12
N ILE A 158 -5.12 18.34 24.26
CA ILE A 158 -5.70 18.83 25.51
C ILE A 158 -5.74 20.36 25.52
N THR A 159 -4.63 21.02 25.18
CA THR A 159 -4.50 22.48 25.23
C THR A 159 -5.43 23.22 24.26
N GLU A 160 -5.77 22.61 23.13
CA GLU A 160 -6.68 23.19 22.13
C GLU A 160 -8.06 22.51 22.11
N ASP A 161 -8.37 21.64 23.08
CA ASP A 161 -9.63 20.88 23.18
C ASP A 161 -10.06 20.28 21.84
N HIS A 162 -9.17 19.48 21.22
CA HIS A 162 -9.36 18.95 19.87
C HIS A 162 -10.64 18.11 19.74
N TRP A 163 -11.08 17.45 20.81
CA TRP A 163 -12.33 16.72 20.80
C TRP A 163 -13.50 17.64 20.46
N LYS A 164 -13.68 18.72 21.23
CA LYS A 164 -14.76 19.69 21.04
C LYS A 164 -14.53 20.62 19.85
N ALA A 165 -13.28 20.88 19.47
CA ALA A 165 -12.98 21.78 18.37
C ALA A 165 -13.12 21.10 17.00
N LEU A 166 -12.72 19.83 16.86
CA LEU A 166 -12.44 19.23 15.55
C LEU A 166 -13.33 18.02 15.19
N ILE A 167 -13.91 17.31 16.17
CA ILE A 167 -14.80 16.17 15.86
C ILE A 167 -16.21 16.68 15.51
N PRO A 168 -16.85 16.22 14.41
CA PRO A 168 -18.20 16.63 14.05
C PRO A 168 -19.21 16.52 15.21
N PRO A 169 -20.12 17.51 15.41
CA PRO A 169 -21.06 17.50 16.52
C PRO A 169 -21.91 16.24 16.62
N ASP A 170 -22.34 15.69 15.49
CA ASP A 170 -23.18 14.48 15.45
C ASP A 170 -22.44 13.25 15.99
N ILE A 171 -21.15 13.11 15.65
CA ILE A 171 -20.29 12.04 16.18
C ILE A 171 -20.05 12.24 17.68
N ARG A 172 -19.80 13.47 18.14
CA ARG A 172 -19.66 13.76 19.57
C ARG A 172 -20.94 13.49 20.36
N ASN A 173 -22.09 13.69 19.73
CA ASN A 173 -23.38 13.41 20.36
C ASN A 173 -23.60 11.92 20.58
N GLU A 174 -23.08 11.06 19.71
CA GLU A 174 -23.09 9.60 19.85
C GLU A 174 -22.08 9.10 20.89
N ILE A 175 -20.95 9.79 21.06
CA ILE A 175 -19.81 9.33 21.85
C ILE A 175 -19.55 10.29 23.03
N ARG A 176 -20.27 10.07 24.13
CA ARG A 176 -20.27 10.97 25.30
C ARG A 176 -19.56 10.40 26.53
N THR A 177 -19.58 9.09 26.70
CA THR A 177 -19.02 8.40 27.87
C THR A 177 -17.79 7.58 27.50
N GLU A 178 -17.00 7.17 28.49
CA GLU A 178 -15.86 6.26 28.31
C GLU A 178 -16.28 4.93 27.67
N GLU A 179 -17.42 4.37 28.09
CA GLU A 179 -18.03 3.19 27.47
C GLU A 179 -18.32 3.41 25.98
N ASN A 180 -18.85 4.58 25.59
CA ASN A 180 -19.11 4.86 24.17
C ASN A 180 -17.83 4.95 23.35
N ILE A 181 -16.73 5.44 23.94
CA ILE A 181 -15.43 5.52 23.28
C ILE A 181 -14.90 4.11 23.02
N GLU A 182 -14.96 3.22 24.01
CA GLU A 182 -14.53 1.82 23.86
C GLU A 182 -15.38 1.08 22.82
N GLU A 183 -16.70 1.27 22.82
CA GLU A 183 -17.59 0.72 21.80
C GLU A 183 -17.24 1.24 20.40
N ALA A 184 -16.99 2.55 20.24
CA ALA A 184 -16.61 3.13 18.95
C ALA A 184 -15.24 2.64 18.46
N ILE A 185 -14.28 2.44 19.37
CA ILE A 185 -12.98 1.80 19.05
C ILE A 185 -13.21 0.38 18.52
N ASN A 186 -14.07 -0.41 19.17
CA ASN A 186 -14.40 -1.76 18.72
C ASN A 186 -15.09 -1.76 17.34
N ILE A 187 -16.02 -0.83 17.10
CA ILE A 187 -16.66 -0.64 15.78
C ILE A 187 -15.62 -0.35 14.70
N PHE A 188 -14.62 0.49 15.00
CA PHE A 188 -13.55 0.79 14.04
C PHE A 188 -12.73 -0.45 13.66
N TRP A 189 -12.48 -1.37 14.61
CA TRP A 189 -11.74 -2.60 14.36
C TRP A 189 -12.53 -3.62 13.57
N ASP A 190 -13.68 -3.97 14.11
CA ASP A 190 -14.40 -5.15 13.69
C ASP A 190 -15.29 -4.85 12.49
N LYS A 191 -15.57 -3.57 12.20
CA LYS A 191 -16.54 -3.11 11.19
C LYS A 191 -17.86 -3.87 11.26
N THR A 192 -18.14 -4.45 12.42
CA THR A 192 -19.22 -5.37 12.68
C THR A 192 -19.71 -5.10 14.10
N GLY A 193 -21.02 -5.13 14.22
CA GLY A 193 -21.78 -5.02 15.44
C GLY A 193 -23.19 -5.49 15.11
N ASN A 194 -23.94 -5.93 16.11
CA ASN A 194 -25.38 -6.14 15.92
C ASN A 194 -25.99 -4.84 15.33
N GLU A 195 -27.03 -4.94 14.49
CA GLU A 195 -27.65 -3.81 13.78
C GLU A 195 -27.97 -2.65 14.74
N ASP A 196 -28.43 -2.97 15.95
CA ASP A 196 -28.71 -2.00 17.02
C ASP A 196 -27.49 -1.14 17.39
N LYS A 197 -26.29 -1.73 17.45
CA LYS A 197 -25.05 -1.00 17.77
C LYS A 197 -24.62 -0.13 16.59
N LEU A 198 -24.73 -0.63 15.36
CA LEU A 198 -24.40 0.17 14.17
C LEU A 198 -25.38 1.35 14.03
N LEU A 199 -26.66 1.17 14.39
CA LEU A 199 -27.66 2.22 14.39
C LEU A 199 -27.41 3.27 15.50
N LYS A 200 -26.93 2.85 16.67
CA LYS A 200 -26.54 3.74 17.77
C LYS A 200 -25.40 4.69 17.37
N TYR A 201 -24.45 4.22 16.57
CA TYR A 201 -23.27 4.98 16.12
C TYR A 201 -23.32 5.33 14.62
N LYS A 202 -24.51 5.59 14.08
CA LYS A 202 -24.74 5.73 12.64
C LYS A 202 -23.88 6.83 12.00
N ASN A 203 -23.69 7.98 12.66
CA ASN A 203 -22.92 9.08 12.09
C ASN A 203 -21.43 8.75 12.09
N PHE A 204 -20.93 8.12 13.16
CA PHE A 204 -19.55 7.63 13.21
C PHE A 204 -19.27 6.55 12.15
N VAL A 205 -20.17 5.58 11.99
CA VAL A 205 -20.05 4.53 10.96
C VAL A 205 -20.08 5.16 9.56
N GLN A 206 -21.06 6.03 9.29
CA GLN A 206 -21.15 6.73 8.00
C GLN A 206 -19.89 7.55 7.70
N PHE A 207 -19.30 8.20 8.71
CA PHE A 207 -18.06 8.95 8.56
C PHE A 207 -16.90 8.05 8.11
N ILE A 208 -16.76 6.85 8.69
CA ILE A 208 -15.73 5.87 8.30
C ILE A 208 -15.98 5.38 6.87
N GLU A 209 -17.23 5.02 6.53
CA GLU A 209 -17.58 4.48 5.21
C GLU A 209 -17.43 5.53 4.10
N GLU A 210 -17.76 6.79 4.36
CA GLU A 210 -17.64 7.86 3.36
C GLU A 210 -16.20 8.02 2.87
N GLY A 211 -15.23 7.96 3.78
CA GLY A 211 -13.80 8.06 3.43
C GLY A 211 -13.33 6.94 2.50
N LYS A 212 -13.90 5.72 2.61
CA LYS A 212 -13.48 4.58 1.79
C LYS A 212 -13.71 4.81 0.30
N LYS A 213 -14.74 5.58 -0.07
CA LYS A 213 -15.05 5.93 -1.47
C LYS A 213 -13.89 6.67 -2.16
N TYR A 214 -13.07 7.37 -1.37
CA TYR A 214 -11.94 8.19 -1.83
C TYR A 214 -10.58 7.50 -1.67
N THR A 215 -10.58 6.22 -1.31
CA THR A 215 -9.37 5.37 -1.28
C THR A 215 -9.11 4.76 -2.65
N ILE A 216 -7.90 4.22 -2.90
CA ILE A 216 -7.61 3.47 -4.12
C ILE A 216 -8.59 2.32 -4.34
N ASP A 217 -8.97 1.59 -3.27
CA ASP A 217 -9.93 0.49 -3.39
C ASP A 217 -11.36 1.00 -3.73
N GLY A 218 -11.72 2.21 -3.29
CA GLY A 218 -12.97 2.89 -3.68
C GLY A 218 -12.97 3.48 -5.09
N LEU A 219 -11.78 3.73 -5.65
CA LEU A 219 -11.56 4.25 -7.00
C LEU A 219 -10.99 3.16 -7.90
N ALA A 220 -11.74 2.09 -8.11
CA ALA A 220 -11.29 0.89 -8.83
C ALA A 220 -10.75 1.18 -10.24
N HIS A 221 -11.15 2.28 -10.88
CA HIS A 221 -10.60 2.68 -12.19
C HIS A 221 -9.17 3.20 -12.13
N ALA A 222 -8.67 3.62 -10.97
CA ALA A 222 -7.38 4.30 -10.83
C ALA A 222 -6.18 3.36 -10.64
N CYS A 223 -6.42 2.11 -10.25
CA CYS A 223 -5.38 1.15 -9.90
C CYS A 223 -5.68 -0.21 -10.51
N ILE A 224 -4.63 -0.90 -10.94
CA ILE A 224 -4.70 -2.25 -11.50
C ILE A 224 -3.93 -3.23 -10.62
N ASP A 225 -4.29 -4.51 -10.70
CA ASP A 225 -3.50 -5.58 -10.10
C ASP A 225 -2.38 -6.06 -11.05
N THR A 226 -1.55 -6.98 -10.56
CA THR A 226 -0.43 -7.54 -11.32
C THR A 226 -0.85 -8.40 -12.51
N VAL A 227 -2.05 -9.00 -12.48
CA VAL A 227 -2.61 -9.81 -13.57
C VAL A 227 -3.04 -8.90 -14.71
N GLN A 228 -3.80 -7.85 -14.40
CA GLN A 228 -4.22 -6.83 -15.36
C GLN A 228 -3.02 -6.11 -16.01
N LEU A 229 -1.96 -5.83 -15.22
CA LEU A 229 -0.73 -5.28 -15.77
C LEU A 229 -0.08 -6.25 -16.75
N ARG A 230 0.00 -7.54 -16.40
CA ARG A 230 0.54 -8.57 -17.29
C ARG A 230 -0.24 -8.66 -18.61
N ASP A 231 -1.56 -8.66 -18.56
CA ASP A 231 -2.40 -8.69 -19.75
C ASP A 231 -2.15 -7.45 -20.63
N THR A 232 -1.92 -6.30 -20.00
CA THR A 232 -1.57 -5.06 -20.70
C THR A 232 -0.20 -5.17 -21.36
N LEU A 233 0.80 -5.69 -20.65
CA LEU A 233 2.15 -5.90 -21.20
C LEU A 233 2.14 -6.89 -22.37
N ASN A 234 1.38 -7.99 -22.26
CA ASN A 234 1.20 -8.97 -23.35
C ASN A 234 0.59 -8.31 -24.59
N LYS A 235 -0.42 -7.43 -24.42
CA LYS A 235 -1.02 -6.66 -25.54
C LYS A 235 -0.05 -5.66 -26.17
N LEU A 236 0.92 -5.18 -25.40
CA LEU A 236 2.00 -4.30 -25.88
C LEU A 236 3.17 -5.09 -26.51
N GLY A 237 3.02 -6.40 -26.74
CA GLY A 237 4.03 -7.24 -27.38
C GLY A 237 5.11 -7.77 -26.45
N CYS A 238 5.02 -7.55 -25.14
CA CYS A 238 5.94 -8.15 -24.18
C CYS A 238 5.51 -9.59 -23.90
N SER A 239 6.28 -10.58 -24.34
CA SER A 239 6.05 -11.98 -23.94
C SER A 239 6.32 -12.15 -22.45
N VAL A 240 5.25 -12.14 -21.64
CA VAL A 240 5.29 -12.45 -20.21
C VAL A 240 5.06 -13.95 -20.03
N ASN A 241 6.08 -14.77 -20.30
CA ASN A 241 6.05 -16.16 -19.86
C ASN A 241 6.22 -16.23 -18.35
N ASP A 242 5.35 -16.96 -17.66
CA ASP A 242 5.58 -17.43 -16.30
C ASP A 242 6.72 -18.44 -16.35
N VAL A 243 7.95 -17.94 -16.23
CA VAL A 243 9.06 -18.80 -15.87
C VAL A 243 9.00 -18.93 -14.36
N ASP A 244 8.85 -20.15 -13.86
CA ASP A 244 8.99 -20.43 -12.43
C ASP A 244 10.44 -20.12 -12.04
N TYR A 245 10.62 -19.06 -11.25
CA TYR A 245 11.91 -18.67 -10.72
C TYR A 245 12.05 -19.21 -9.29
N LEU A 246 13.24 -19.71 -8.97
CA LEU A 246 13.54 -20.37 -7.70
C LEU A 246 13.25 -19.46 -6.48
N LYS A 247 12.36 -19.93 -5.60
CA LYS A 247 12.03 -19.26 -4.33
C LYS A 247 13.18 -19.40 -3.33
N ILE A 248 14.13 -18.46 -3.36
CA ILE A 248 15.21 -18.40 -2.37
C ILE A 248 14.71 -17.65 -1.13
N LYS A 249 14.23 -18.39 -0.12
CA LYS A 249 13.65 -17.82 1.11
C LYS A 249 14.66 -17.31 2.13
N GLU A 250 15.94 -17.66 1.98
CA GLU A 250 16.96 -17.45 3.00
C GLU A 250 17.52 -15.99 2.92
N PHE A 251 18.00 -15.41 4.04
CA PHE A 251 18.71 -14.10 4.15
C PHE A 251 17.92 -12.79 4.38
N MET A 252 16.61 -12.80 4.57
CA MET A 252 15.80 -11.60 4.80
C MET A 252 14.66 -11.86 5.80
N SER A 253 14.12 -10.80 6.40
CA SER A 253 12.81 -10.91 7.07
C SER A 253 11.72 -11.22 6.04
N GLU A 254 10.64 -11.87 6.46
CA GLU A 254 9.53 -12.26 5.57
C GLU A 254 8.99 -11.08 4.77
N LYS A 255 8.74 -9.94 5.43
CA LYS A 255 8.32 -8.70 4.77
C LYS A 255 9.30 -8.28 3.66
N LYS A 256 10.59 -8.26 3.97
CA LYS A 256 11.60 -7.77 3.03
C LYS A 256 11.78 -8.73 1.86
N ASN A 257 11.62 -10.03 2.11
CA ASN A 257 11.60 -11.03 1.05
C ASN A 257 10.39 -10.82 0.11
N HIS A 258 9.20 -10.69 0.67
CA HIS A 258 7.96 -10.44 -0.10
C HIS A 258 8.06 -9.23 -1.02
N GLU A 259 8.60 -8.11 -0.51
CA GLU A 259 8.80 -6.89 -1.31
C GLU A 259 9.83 -7.11 -2.43
N VAL A 260 10.99 -7.69 -2.11
CA VAL A 260 12.09 -7.89 -3.06
C VAL A 260 11.72 -8.90 -4.14
N GLU A 261 11.09 -10.03 -3.78
CA GLU A 261 10.68 -11.07 -4.72
C GLU A 261 9.67 -10.53 -5.74
N LYS A 262 8.60 -9.89 -5.26
CA LYS A 262 7.56 -9.34 -6.13
C LYS A 262 8.08 -8.21 -7.01
N THR A 263 8.89 -7.30 -6.46
CA THR A 263 9.46 -6.20 -7.23
C THR A 263 10.47 -6.72 -8.26
N ALA A 264 11.31 -7.69 -7.91
CA ALA A 264 12.28 -8.26 -8.84
C ALA A 264 11.59 -8.96 -10.02
N LYS A 265 10.51 -9.72 -9.76
CA LYS A 265 9.70 -10.35 -10.81
C LYS A 265 9.07 -9.31 -11.73
N LEU A 266 8.52 -8.23 -11.16
CA LEU A 266 7.91 -7.15 -11.92
C LEU A 266 8.94 -6.41 -12.78
N VAL A 267 10.04 -5.92 -12.19
CA VAL A 267 11.10 -5.19 -12.90
C VAL A 267 11.71 -6.06 -14.00
N SER A 268 11.96 -7.33 -13.74
CA SER A 268 12.47 -8.26 -14.75
C SER A 268 11.51 -8.44 -15.93
N THR A 269 10.21 -8.52 -15.65
CA THR A 269 9.18 -8.57 -16.70
C THR A 269 9.16 -7.28 -17.51
N LEU A 270 9.23 -6.14 -16.83
CA LEU A 270 9.28 -4.82 -17.44
C LEU A 270 10.54 -4.60 -18.28
N CYS A 271 11.69 -5.15 -17.90
CA CYS A 271 12.93 -5.06 -18.69
C CYS A 271 12.89 -5.84 -20.02
N LYS A 272 11.85 -6.64 -20.25
CA LYS A 272 11.56 -7.27 -21.55
C LYS A 272 10.77 -6.35 -22.49
N PHE A 273 10.25 -5.23 -21.98
CA PHE A 273 9.66 -4.18 -22.80
C PHE A 273 10.80 -3.49 -23.57
N CYS A 274 11.10 -4.03 -24.75
CA CYS A 274 12.16 -3.53 -25.62
C CYS A 274 11.65 -3.39 -27.05
N LYS A 275 12.09 -2.33 -27.73
CA LYS A 275 11.75 -2.06 -29.13
C LYS A 275 12.45 -3.01 -30.12
N ASN A 276 13.45 -3.78 -29.66
CA ASN A 276 14.24 -4.72 -30.44
C ASN A 276 14.28 -6.09 -29.73
N ASP A 277 14.05 -7.17 -30.48
CA ASP A 277 13.84 -8.54 -29.96
C ASP A 277 15.04 -9.17 -29.20
N ASN A 278 16.23 -8.55 -29.24
CA ASN A 278 17.47 -9.16 -28.73
C ASN A 278 18.15 -8.40 -27.57
N GLU A 279 17.63 -7.26 -27.12
CA GLU A 279 18.25 -6.48 -26.05
C GLU A 279 17.33 -6.39 -24.83
N ARG A 280 17.88 -6.51 -23.61
CA ARG A 280 17.14 -6.25 -22.36
C ARG A 280 17.59 -4.92 -21.79
N LEU A 281 16.65 -4.17 -21.21
CA LEU A 281 16.98 -2.94 -20.51
C LEU A 281 17.95 -3.21 -19.35
N SER A 282 18.94 -2.33 -19.21
CA SER A 282 19.74 -2.24 -17.98
C SER A 282 18.92 -1.56 -16.88
N VAL A 283 19.16 -1.90 -15.62
CA VAL A 283 18.40 -1.36 -14.49
C VAL A 283 19.22 -0.30 -13.77
N ILE A 284 18.61 0.85 -13.54
CA ILE A 284 19.07 1.84 -12.57
C ILE A 284 18.19 1.70 -11.33
N GLU A 285 18.76 1.30 -10.19
CA GLU A 285 18.02 1.23 -8.92
C GLU A 285 18.27 2.51 -8.10
N ALA A 286 17.25 3.36 -8.01
CA ALA A 286 17.27 4.60 -7.26
C ALA A 286 16.92 4.35 -5.78
N GLY A 287 17.84 4.70 -4.88
CA GLY A 287 17.69 4.42 -3.45
C GLY A 287 18.02 2.96 -3.12
N ASP A 288 19.10 2.44 -3.70
CA ASP A 288 19.52 1.03 -3.62
C ASP A 288 19.67 0.51 -2.17
N GLY A 289 19.93 1.42 -1.22
CA GLY A 289 20.07 1.11 0.19
C GLY A 289 21.16 0.07 0.40
N LYS A 290 20.75 -1.12 0.84
CA LYS A 290 21.67 -2.22 1.14
C LYS A 290 21.76 -3.25 0.00
N GLY A 291 21.35 -2.91 -1.21
CA GLY A 291 21.53 -3.73 -2.42
C GLY A 291 20.64 -4.97 -2.51
N TYR A 292 19.49 -5.00 -1.80
CA TYR A 292 18.66 -6.21 -1.72
C TYR A 292 17.97 -6.56 -3.04
N LEU A 293 17.30 -5.58 -3.66
CA LEU A 293 16.62 -5.76 -4.94
C LEU A 293 17.65 -5.91 -6.06
N SER A 294 18.66 -5.04 -6.10
CA SER A 294 19.71 -5.05 -7.12
C SER A 294 20.49 -6.37 -7.18
N SER A 295 20.89 -6.92 -6.03
CA SER A 295 21.56 -8.23 -5.98
C SER A 295 20.64 -9.35 -6.50
N ARG A 296 19.34 -9.30 -6.20
CA ARG A 296 18.37 -10.33 -6.66
C ARG A 296 18.18 -10.24 -8.18
N LEU A 297 17.98 -9.03 -8.71
CA LEU A 297 17.88 -8.77 -10.16
C LEU A 297 19.11 -9.25 -10.93
N ALA A 298 20.32 -8.98 -10.40
CA ALA A 298 21.55 -9.39 -11.05
C ALA A 298 21.83 -10.89 -10.99
N LEU A 299 21.56 -11.54 -9.85
CA LEU A 299 21.88 -12.95 -9.65
C LEU A 299 20.81 -13.90 -10.22
N GLU A 300 19.53 -13.61 -9.99
CA GLU A 300 18.40 -14.45 -10.41
C GLU A 300 18.02 -14.19 -11.87
N TYR A 301 17.81 -12.93 -12.22
CA TYR A 301 17.30 -12.53 -13.52
C TYR A 301 18.40 -12.19 -14.53
N LYS A 302 19.67 -12.20 -14.08
CA LYS A 302 20.85 -11.93 -14.89
C LYS A 302 20.81 -10.55 -15.56
N LEU A 303 20.16 -9.58 -14.90
CA LEU A 303 20.07 -8.21 -15.39
C LEU A 303 21.31 -7.42 -14.98
N ARG A 304 21.71 -6.47 -15.81
CA ARG A 304 22.73 -5.48 -15.45
C ARG A 304 22.06 -4.43 -14.58
N VAL A 305 22.58 -4.21 -13.37
CA VAL A 305 22.00 -3.31 -12.38
C VAL A 305 23.07 -2.37 -11.85
N LEU A 306 22.81 -1.07 -11.97
CA LEU A 306 23.54 -0.03 -11.24
C LEU A 306 22.66 0.49 -10.10
N GLY A 307 23.05 0.18 -8.88
CA GLY A 307 22.42 0.72 -7.68
C GLY A 307 23.01 2.07 -7.29
N ILE A 308 22.15 3.03 -6.96
CA ILE A 308 22.55 4.37 -6.55
C ILE A 308 21.89 4.71 -5.22
N ASP A 309 22.69 5.09 -4.22
CA ASP A 309 22.19 5.55 -2.92
C ASP A 309 22.93 6.82 -2.48
N ALA A 310 22.25 7.73 -1.80
CA ALA A 310 22.88 8.96 -1.30
C ALA A 310 23.78 8.71 -0.08
N SER A 311 23.64 7.56 0.61
CA SER A 311 24.40 7.23 1.81
C SER A 311 25.56 6.28 1.50
N LEU A 312 26.79 6.76 1.74
CA LEU A 312 28.00 5.95 1.60
C LEU A 312 27.93 4.65 2.42
N SER A 313 27.41 4.74 3.65
CA SER A 313 27.27 3.58 4.52
C SER A 313 26.34 2.50 3.94
N ASN A 314 25.31 2.90 3.19
CA ASN A 314 24.40 1.99 2.51
C ASN A 314 25.11 1.30 1.33
N THR A 315 25.79 2.08 0.48
CA THR A 315 26.59 1.58 -0.64
C THR A 315 27.65 0.56 -0.19
N GLU A 316 28.41 0.85 0.87
CA GLU A 316 29.39 -0.09 1.43
C GLU A 316 28.75 -1.40 1.94
N ASN A 317 27.59 -1.29 2.60
CA ASN A 317 26.85 -2.45 3.08
C ASN A 317 26.30 -3.30 1.92
N ALA A 318 25.89 -2.66 0.82
CA ALA A 318 25.43 -3.32 -0.38
C ALA A 318 26.57 -4.13 -1.04
N LEU A 319 27.77 -3.56 -1.18
CA LEU A 319 28.96 -4.26 -1.67
C LEU A 319 29.30 -5.48 -0.80
N LYS A 320 29.33 -5.30 0.53
CA LYS A 320 29.59 -6.40 1.49
C LYS A 320 28.53 -7.50 1.39
N ARG A 321 27.27 -7.14 1.09
CA ARG A 321 26.17 -8.09 0.93
C ARG A 321 26.28 -8.87 -0.38
N SER A 322 26.52 -8.20 -1.51
CA SER A 322 26.66 -8.85 -2.82
C SER A 322 27.75 -9.92 -2.78
N ALA A 323 28.93 -9.57 -2.27
CA ALA A 323 30.06 -10.51 -2.16
C ALA A 323 29.76 -11.74 -1.29
N LYS A 324 28.85 -11.64 -0.31
CA LYS A 324 28.39 -12.77 0.50
C LYS A 324 27.36 -13.60 -0.25
N LEU A 325 26.40 -12.96 -0.91
CA LEU A 325 25.34 -13.63 -1.68
C LEU A 325 25.93 -14.41 -2.85
N GLU A 326 26.85 -13.83 -3.62
CA GLU A 326 27.52 -14.50 -4.73
C GLU A 326 28.21 -15.79 -4.31
N LYS A 327 28.93 -15.78 -3.18
CA LYS A 327 29.62 -16.96 -2.63
C LYS A 327 28.65 -18.06 -2.21
N ALA A 328 27.46 -17.67 -1.74
CA ALA A 328 26.43 -18.60 -1.30
C ALA A 328 25.49 -19.02 -2.44
N TRP A 329 25.42 -18.26 -3.53
CA TRP A 329 24.39 -18.34 -4.56
C TRP A 329 24.22 -19.75 -5.13
N THR A 330 25.31 -20.38 -5.57
CA THR A 330 25.28 -21.73 -6.14
C THR A 330 24.74 -22.78 -5.17
N GLY A 331 25.08 -22.66 -3.88
CA GLY A 331 24.55 -23.55 -2.85
C GLY A 331 23.06 -23.32 -2.58
N LEU A 332 22.59 -22.08 -2.71
CA LEU A 332 21.18 -21.72 -2.50
C LEU A 332 20.30 -22.13 -3.67
N THR A 333 20.76 -21.91 -4.90
CA THR A 333 20.09 -22.36 -6.12
C THR A 333 19.89 -23.87 -6.07
N LYS A 334 20.97 -24.62 -5.80
CA LYS A 334 20.90 -26.08 -5.67
C LYS A 334 19.94 -26.52 -4.56
N ARG A 335 19.96 -25.84 -3.42
CA ARG A 335 19.06 -26.15 -2.31
C ARG A 335 17.59 -25.89 -2.65
N ALA A 336 17.30 -24.79 -3.35
CA ALA A 336 15.96 -24.47 -3.80
C ALA A 336 15.47 -25.49 -4.84
N GLU A 337 16.32 -25.89 -5.77
CA GLU A 337 16.04 -26.98 -6.73
C GLU A 337 15.81 -28.32 -6.02
N ASP A 338 16.63 -28.67 -5.03
CA ASP A 338 16.46 -29.90 -4.24
C ASP A 338 15.08 -29.89 -3.53
N ILE A 339 14.71 -28.76 -2.90
CA ILE A 339 13.40 -28.61 -2.21
C ILE A 339 12.23 -28.72 -3.20
N GLU A 340 12.35 -28.08 -4.37
CA GLU A 340 11.33 -28.11 -5.42
C GLU A 340 11.12 -29.54 -5.97
N ASN A 341 12.20 -30.32 -6.04
CA ASN A 341 12.17 -31.74 -6.38
C ASN A 341 11.80 -32.67 -5.20
N GLY A 342 11.33 -32.12 -4.06
CA GLY A 342 10.92 -32.90 -2.89
C GLY A 342 12.06 -33.50 -2.06
N ILE A 343 13.31 -33.12 -2.31
CA ILE A 343 14.50 -33.60 -1.61
C ILE A 343 14.76 -32.72 -0.37
N ILE A 344 14.73 -33.31 0.83
CA ILE A 344 15.07 -32.59 2.06
C ILE A 344 16.60 -32.40 2.14
N PRO A 345 17.13 -31.16 2.08
CA PRO A 345 18.57 -30.95 2.06
C PRO A 345 19.16 -31.27 3.44
N THR A 346 20.09 -32.24 3.51
CA THR A 346 20.80 -32.55 4.75
C THR A 346 21.71 -31.38 5.15
N ARG A 347 21.74 -31.04 6.45
CA ARG A 347 22.59 -29.98 7.01
C ARG A 347 24.06 -30.40 6.95
N ARG A 348 24.73 -30.23 5.81
CA ARG A 348 26.14 -30.60 5.65
C ARG A 348 27.08 -29.53 6.20
N GLY A 349 28.09 -29.99 6.97
CA GLY A 349 29.21 -29.19 7.44
C GLY A 349 30.09 -28.65 6.30
N ARG A 350 30.86 -27.60 6.63
CA ARG A 350 31.78 -26.84 5.76
C ARG A 350 32.59 -27.76 4.82
N ARG A 351 32.19 -27.84 3.55
CA ARG A 351 33.06 -28.32 2.46
C ARG A 351 33.68 -27.11 1.74
N LYS A 352 34.98 -27.20 1.43
CA LYS A 352 35.68 -26.24 0.56
C LYS A 352 35.13 -26.39 -0.86
N ASN A 353 34.52 -25.33 -1.39
CA ASN A 353 34.11 -25.28 -2.79
C ASN A 353 35.32 -24.95 -3.67
N ASN A 354 35.55 -25.73 -4.72
CA ASN A 354 36.30 -25.28 -5.88
C ASN A 354 35.45 -24.24 -6.61
N ALA A 355 36.00 -23.05 -6.86
CA ALA A 355 35.30 -21.97 -7.53
C ALA A 355 35.04 -22.35 -9.00
N ASP A 356 33.77 -22.39 -9.37
CA ASP A 356 33.32 -22.60 -10.74
C ASP A 356 33.40 -21.26 -11.53
N LYS A 357 33.89 -21.30 -12.77
CA LYS A 357 34.13 -20.11 -13.62
C LYS A 357 32.84 -19.35 -13.98
N SER A 358 31.68 -19.96 -13.81
CA SER A 358 30.35 -19.37 -14.04
C SER A 358 30.04 -18.21 -13.06
N VAL A 359 30.56 -18.26 -11.84
CA VAL A 359 30.33 -17.26 -10.78
C VAL A 359 31.06 -15.94 -11.05
N ASP A 360 32.19 -15.97 -11.76
CA ASP A 360 32.95 -14.76 -12.09
C ASP A 360 32.23 -13.85 -13.10
N LYS A 361 31.32 -14.40 -13.93
CA LYS A 361 30.46 -13.61 -14.83
C LYS A 361 29.28 -12.97 -14.08
N LEU A 362 28.77 -13.62 -13.03
CA LEU A 362 27.71 -13.11 -12.16
C LEU A 362 28.16 -11.92 -11.29
N LYS A 363 29.45 -11.88 -10.89
CA LYS A 363 30.07 -10.73 -10.20
C LYS A 363 29.99 -9.42 -10.96
N ALA A 364 29.83 -9.46 -12.28
CA ALA A 364 29.89 -8.27 -13.13
C ALA A 364 28.56 -7.53 -13.23
N ASN A 365 27.43 -8.19 -12.96
CA ASN A 365 26.11 -7.68 -13.32
C ASN A 365 25.51 -6.69 -12.31
N TYR A 366 25.99 -6.65 -11.08
CA TYR A 366 25.59 -5.65 -10.09
C TYR A 366 26.76 -4.75 -9.72
N LYS A 367 26.55 -3.44 -9.86
CA LYS A 367 27.48 -2.40 -9.41
C LYS A 367 26.68 -1.38 -8.60
N THR A 368 27.34 -0.68 -7.69
CA THR A 368 26.68 0.33 -6.85
C THR A 368 27.59 1.52 -6.63
N THR A 369 26.99 2.70 -6.48
CA THR A 369 27.71 3.96 -6.23
C THR A 369 26.97 4.87 -5.26
N THR A 370 27.71 5.80 -4.66
CA THR A 370 27.17 6.80 -3.75
C THR A 370 26.93 8.10 -4.48
N LEU A 371 25.67 8.45 -4.72
CA LEU A 371 25.29 9.68 -5.40
C LEU A 371 23.90 10.13 -4.95
N TYR A 372 23.73 11.45 -4.81
CA TYR A 372 22.41 12.04 -4.63
C TYR A 372 21.74 12.25 -5.99
N ILE A 373 20.62 11.58 -6.22
CA ILE A 373 19.89 11.64 -7.48
C ILE A 373 19.10 12.95 -7.58
N THR A 374 19.27 13.64 -8.70
CA THR A 374 18.56 14.87 -9.08
C THR A 374 17.96 14.70 -10.47
N PRO A 375 17.01 15.54 -10.90
CA PRO A 375 16.49 15.51 -12.27
C PRO A 375 17.58 15.62 -13.36
N GLN A 376 18.71 16.25 -13.03
CA GLN A 376 19.84 16.47 -13.95
C GLN A 376 20.89 15.34 -13.91
N THR A 377 20.65 14.27 -13.16
CA THR A 377 21.60 13.15 -13.06
C THR A 377 21.70 12.39 -14.38
N ASP A 378 22.90 12.32 -14.95
CA ASP A 378 23.19 11.62 -16.19
C ASP A 378 23.46 10.13 -15.94
N PHE A 379 22.40 9.32 -15.98
CA PHE A 379 22.52 7.88 -15.78
C PHE A 379 23.29 7.17 -16.88
N GLY A 380 23.27 7.67 -18.12
CA GLY A 380 23.98 7.04 -19.23
C GLY A 380 25.50 7.07 -19.01
N ASN A 381 26.03 8.26 -18.70
CA ASN A 381 27.45 8.42 -18.42
C ASN A 381 27.89 7.63 -17.19
N ILE A 382 27.15 7.75 -16.08
CA ILE A 382 27.48 7.00 -14.85
C ILE A 382 27.42 5.49 -15.13
N PHE A 383 26.39 5.00 -15.83
CA PHE A 383 26.30 3.58 -16.15
C PHE A 383 27.51 3.10 -16.97
N ASN A 384 27.93 3.87 -17.99
CA ASN A 384 29.06 3.52 -18.84
C ASN A 384 30.41 3.56 -18.09
N GLU A 385 30.59 4.41 -17.08
CA GLU A 385 31.78 4.36 -16.21
C GLU A 385 31.90 3.02 -15.48
N TYR A 386 30.77 2.50 -15.00
CA TYR A 386 30.73 1.22 -14.31
C TYR A 386 30.66 0.05 -15.29
N PHE A 387 30.09 0.19 -16.48
CA PHE A 387 29.94 -0.87 -17.49
C PHE A 387 30.57 -0.47 -18.84
N PRO A 388 31.89 -0.25 -18.92
CA PRO A 388 32.54 0.41 -20.07
C PRO A 388 32.60 -0.41 -21.36
N GLN A 389 32.37 -1.73 -21.29
CA GLN A 389 32.36 -2.59 -22.48
C GLN A 389 30.96 -2.79 -23.08
N GLU A 390 29.96 -2.14 -22.48
CA GLU A 390 28.55 -2.34 -22.80
C GLU A 390 27.99 -0.98 -23.22
N ASN A 391 27.80 -0.75 -24.52
CA ASN A 391 27.15 0.46 -25.03
C ASN A 391 25.63 0.43 -24.78
N SER A 392 25.22 0.20 -23.52
CA SER A 392 23.83 0.21 -23.11
C SER A 392 23.35 1.65 -23.02
N SER A 393 22.41 2.02 -23.90
CA SER A 393 21.82 3.36 -23.94
C SER A 393 20.39 3.43 -23.43
N ARG A 394 19.79 2.29 -23.03
CA ARG A 394 18.39 2.19 -22.61
C ARG A 394 18.23 1.58 -21.21
N PHE A 395 17.37 2.18 -20.39
CA PHE A 395 17.25 1.84 -18.99
C PHE A 395 15.80 1.60 -18.52
N CYS A 396 15.68 0.70 -17.55
CA CYS A 396 14.56 0.62 -16.62
C CYS A 396 14.98 1.32 -15.33
N LEU A 397 14.31 2.42 -14.98
CA LEU A 397 14.49 3.09 -13.70
C LEU A 397 13.56 2.44 -12.67
N SER A 398 14.15 1.78 -11.68
CA SER A 398 13.43 1.19 -10.57
C SER A 398 13.79 1.85 -9.24
N GLY A 399 12.89 1.76 -8.26
CA GLY A 399 13.15 2.21 -6.91
C GLY A 399 12.19 1.58 -5.91
N LEU A 400 12.70 0.74 -5.02
CA LEU A 400 11.95 0.13 -3.94
C LEU A 400 12.12 0.92 -2.63
N HIS A 401 11.04 1.59 -2.18
CA HIS A 401 11.01 2.53 -1.04
C HIS A 401 11.75 3.85 -1.31
N THR A 402 11.45 4.49 -2.43
CA THR A 402 11.94 5.85 -2.69
C THR A 402 11.35 6.82 -1.66
N CYS A 403 12.22 7.39 -0.83
CA CYS A 403 11.85 8.26 0.29
C CYS A 403 11.66 9.71 -0.16
N GLY A 404 10.58 10.37 0.28
CA GLY A 404 10.34 11.79 0.05
C GLY A 404 10.46 12.18 -1.43
N ASN A 405 11.23 13.24 -1.71
CA ASN A 405 11.39 13.77 -3.07
C ASN A 405 12.05 12.81 -4.05
N LEU A 406 12.78 11.78 -3.60
CA LEU A 406 13.36 10.79 -4.52
C LEU A 406 12.27 10.13 -5.38
N ALA A 407 11.10 9.86 -4.79
CA ALA A 407 9.98 9.26 -5.52
C ALA A 407 9.52 10.18 -6.67
N SER A 408 9.35 11.47 -6.42
CA SER A 408 8.96 12.46 -7.45
C SER A 408 10.09 12.72 -8.45
N SER A 409 11.35 12.75 -8.00
CA SER A 409 12.52 12.93 -8.88
C SER A 409 12.61 11.80 -9.90
N CYS A 410 12.39 10.54 -9.50
CA CYS A 410 12.37 9.43 -10.45
C CYS A 410 11.31 9.60 -11.55
N LEU A 411 10.13 10.17 -11.23
CA LEU A 411 9.08 10.45 -12.22
C LEU A 411 9.50 11.57 -13.18
N LYS A 412 10.09 12.66 -12.66
CA LYS A 412 10.60 13.77 -13.49
C LYS A 412 11.72 13.31 -14.42
N ILE A 413 12.71 12.60 -13.87
CA ILE A 413 13.81 12.01 -14.65
C ILE A 413 13.26 11.08 -15.72
N PHE A 414 12.30 10.21 -15.38
CA PHE A 414 11.69 9.35 -16.36
C PHE A 414 11.04 10.15 -17.48
N VAL A 415 10.29 11.22 -17.20
CA VAL A 415 9.66 12.04 -18.25
C VAL A 415 10.71 12.72 -19.13
N GLU A 416 11.70 13.38 -18.52
CA GLU A 416 12.67 14.24 -19.19
C GLU A 416 13.80 13.47 -19.90
N ASN A 417 14.17 12.29 -19.40
CA ASN A 417 15.27 11.50 -19.93
C ASN A 417 14.79 10.53 -21.03
N CYS A 418 15.28 10.72 -22.26
CA CYS A 418 14.92 9.87 -23.38
C CYS A 418 15.45 8.44 -23.27
N ASP A 419 16.51 8.20 -22.49
CA ASP A 419 17.20 6.91 -22.34
C ASP A 419 16.48 5.96 -21.40
N ILE A 420 15.46 6.44 -20.68
CA ILE A 420 14.68 5.61 -19.76
C ILE A 420 13.36 5.24 -20.43
N ASP A 421 13.24 3.96 -20.79
CA ASP A 421 12.04 3.39 -21.41
C ASP A 421 10.96 3.02 -20.41
N VAL A 422 11.40 2.59 -19.22
CA VAL A 422 10.51 1.99 -18.23
C VAL A 422 10.78 2.58 -16.85
N LEU A 423 9.70 2.85 -16.12
CA LEU A 423 9.71 3.24 -14.72
C LEU A 423 8.97 2.20 -13.89
N CYS A 424 9.55 1.80 -12.75
CA CYS A 424 8.88 1.04 -11.71
C CYS A 424 9.26 1.57 -10.33
N ASN A 425 8.41 2.45 -9.78
CA ASN A 425 8.74 3.23 -8.59
C ASN A 425 7.75 2.99 -7.44
N ILE A 426 8.25 2.63 -6.26
CA ILE A 426 7.48 2.40 -5.03
C ILE A 426 7.92 3.44 -4.00
N GLY A 427 7.13 4.50 -3.81
CA GLY A 427 7.40 5.55 -2.82
C GLY A 427 6.87 5.19 -1.43
N CYS A 428 7.53 5.66 -0.36
CA CYS A 428 7.19 5.22 1.01
C CYS A 428 7.06 6.31 2.10
N CYS A 429 7.80 7.41 2.01
CA CYS A 429 7.93 8.40 3.09
C CYS A 429 7.33 9.76 2.69
N TYR A 430 6.00 9.87 2.64
CA TYR A 430 5.32 11.09 2.22
C TYR A 430 5.60 12.28 3.14
N HIS A 431 5.80 12.03 4.44
CA HIS A 431 6.18 13.06 5.41
C HIS A 431 7.53 13.76 5.10
N LEU A 432 8.37 13.16 4.26
CA LEU A 432 9.63 13.74 3.79
C LEU A 432 9.50 14.44 2.42
N LEU A 433 8.29 14.53 1.86
CA LEU A 433 8.06 15.31 0.64
C LEU A 433 8.15 16.80 0.98
N GLY A 434 8.86 17.55 0.15
CA GLY A 434 8.81 19.01 0.10
C GLY A 434 7.64 19.47 -0.78
N GLU A 435 6.92 20.50 -0.34
CA GLU A 435 5.77 21.05 -1.05
C GLU A 435 6.05 22.43 -1.65
N GLU A 436 5.56 22.68 -2.87
CA GLU A 436 5.77 23.95 -3.57
C GLU A 436 5.07 25.13 -2.89
N PHE A 437 3.85 24.90 -2.39
CA PHE A 437 2.99 25.96 -1.84
C PHE A 437 2.92 25.96 -0.30
N CYS A 438 3.87 25.30 0.37
CA CYS A 438 3.99 25.28 1.83
C CYS A 438 5.30 25.96 2.27
N VAL A 439 5.21 27.11 2.95
CA VAL A 439 6.36 28.00 3.17
C VAL A 439 7.01 27.81 4.55
N ASP A 440 6.23 27.45 5.57
CA ASP A 440 6.69 27.30 6.96
C ASP A 440 6.06 26.09 7.63
N GLU A 441 6.83 25.01 7.74
CA GLU A 441 6.51 23.93 8.67
C GLU A 441 7.32 24.17 9.93
N PHE A 442 6.62 24.45 11.04
CA PHE A 442 7.19 24.79 12.36
C PHE A 442 8.28 23.79 12.85
N PHE A 443 8.39 22.60 12.22
CA PHE A 443 9.35 21.55 12.53
C PHE A 443 10.00 20.92 11.28
N ASP A 444 10.22 21.70 10.22
CA ASP A 444 10.86 21.20 9.00
C ASP A 444 12.32 20.78 9.24
N ASN A 445 12.74 19.71 8.57
CA ASN A 445 14.11 19.23 8.63
C ASN A 445 14.98 20.08 7.70
N ARG A 446 15.50 21.20 8.22
CA ARG A 446 16.29 22.19 7.44
C ARG A 446 17.37 21.57 6.55
N LYS A 447 18.08 20.54 7.02
CA LYS A 447 19.10 19.83 6.23
C LYS A 447 18.52 19.15 4.99
N LEU A 448 17.32 18.57 5.10
CA LEU A 448 16.65 17.94 3.96
C LEU A 448 16.15 19.02 2.98
N ARG A 449 15.58 20.12 3.50
CA ARG A 449 15.14 21.27 2.69
C ARG A 449 16.29 21.92 1.92
N GLU A 450 17.47 22.03 2.53
CA GLU A 450 18.68 22.60 1.91
C GLU A 450 19.25 21.70 0.79
N MET A 451 19.06 20.38 0.88
CA MET A 451 19.51 19.43 -0.16
C MET A 451 18.50 19.27 -1.30
N THR A 452 17.22 19.61 -1.08
CA THR A 452 16.18 19.53 -2.11
C THR A 452 16.12 20.80 -2.94
N THR A 453 16.41 20.69 -4.23
CA THR A 453 16.36 21.81 -5.19
C THR A 453 14.96 22.07 -5.76
N GLU A 454 14.04 21.12 -5.60
CA GLU A 454 12.70 21.17 -6.18
C GLU A 454 11.63 20.59 -5.25
N ALA A 455 10.39 21.05 -5.42
CA ALA A 455 9.24 20.47 -4.75
C ALA A 455 8.91 19.06 -5.28
N GLY A 456 8.52 18.18 -4.37
CA GLY A 456 8.05 16.82 -4.67
C GLY A 456 6.52 16.69 -4.73
N PHE A 457 5.79 17.72 -4.34
CA PHE A 457 4.34 17.80 -4.41
C PHE A 457 3.87 19.28 -4.51
N PRO A 458 2.77 19.58 -5.22
CA PRO A 458 2.10 18.72 -6.20
C PRO A 458 2.94 18.56 -7.48
N MET A 459 2.73 17.48 -8.23
CA MET A 459 3.40 17.20 -9.49
C MET A 459 2.56 17.63 -10.71
N SER A 460 1.27 17.30 -10.71
CA SER A 460 0.35 17.58 -11.83
C SER A 460 0.09 19.08 -11.99
N ASN A 461 -0.10 19.50 -13.24
CA ASN A 461 -0.52 20.85 -13.59
C ASN A 461 -1.88 21.17 -12.98
N HIS A 462 -2.78 20.18 -12.88
CA HIS A 462 -4.08 20.33 -12.20
C HIS A 462 -3.93 20.82 -10.75
N LEU A 463 -3.23 20.07 -9.89
CA LEU A 463 -3.06 20.48 -8.49
C LEU A 463 -2.18 21.71 -8.32
N LYS A 464 -1.21 21.92 -9.21
CA LYS A 464 -0.41 23.17 -9.25
C LYS A 464 -1.27 24.39 -9.56
N SER A 465 -2.21 24.29 -10.50
CA SER A 465 -3.12 25.39 -10.84
C SER A 465 -4.01 25.80 -9.67
N LEU A 466 -4.40 24.81 -8.84
CA LEU A 466 -5.15 25.03 -7.60
C LEU A 466 -4.27 25.52 -6.44
N LYS A 467 -2.94 25.57 -6.63
CA LYS A 467 -1.95 25.83 -5.57
C LYS A 467 -2.17 24.92 -4.34
N PHE A 468 -2.55 23.67 -4.59
CA PHE A 468 -2.96 22.75 -3.54
C PHE A 468 -1.79 22.38 -2.64
N LYS A 469 -2.05 22.25 -1.35
CA LYS A 469 -1.06 21.87 -0.33
C LYS A 469 -1.68 20.94 0.71
N LEU A 470 -0.88 20.02 1.23
CA LEU A 470 -1.26 19.08 2.29
C LEU A 470 -0.77 19.57 3.66
N GLY A 471 0.50 19.96 3.73
CA GLY A 471 1.19 20.28 4.98
C GLY A 471 1.67 19.04 5.74
N ARG A 472 2.67 19.24 6.60
CA ARG A 472 3.41 18.17 7.29
C ARG A 472 2.55 17.10 7.95
N ASN A 473 1.54 17.53 8.70
CA ASN A 473 0.71 16.63 9.51
C ASN A 473 -0.17 15.73 8.64
N ALA A 474 -0.71 16.26 7.54
CA ALA A 474 -1.40 15.47 6.52
C ALA A 474 -0.46 14.46 5.86
N ARG A 475 0.78 14.86 5.51
CA ARG A 475 1.78 13.94 4.93
C ARG A 475 2.26 12.86 5.90
N MET A 476 2.35 13.17 7.19
CA MET A 476 2.59 12.16 8.24
C MET A 476 1.43 11.17 8.37
N LEU A 477 0.19 11.65 8.21
CA LEU A 477 -1.00 10.83 8.26
C LEU A 477 -1.10 9.92 7.02
N ALA A 478 -0.84 10.45 5.82
CA ALA A 478 -0.66 9.66 4.60
C ALA A 478 0.44 8.60 4.76
N SER A 479 1.40 8.85 5.65
CA SER A 479 2.47 7.91 5.96
C SER A 479 2.04 6.79 6.95
N GLN A 480 0.82 6.78 7.47
CA GLN A 480 0.33 5.69 8.32
C GLN A 480 -0.29 4.55 7.51
N SER A 481 -0.50 3.38 8.14
CA SER A 481 -1.07 2.20 7.48
C SER A 481 -2.38 1.78 8.12
N THR A 482 -3.50 2.15 7.51
CA THR A 482 -4.84 1.81 8.02
C THR A 482 -5.06 0.30 8.10
N HIS A 483 -4.69 -0.45 7.07
CA HIS A 483 -4.87 -1.91 7.04
C HIS A 483 -4.10 -2.61 8.16
N ARG A 484 -2.85 -2.22 8.39
CA ARG A 484 -2.04 -2.79 9.48
C ARG A 484 -2.59 -2.41 10.85
N THR A 485 -2.94 -1.13 11.04
CA THR A 485 -3.50 -0.63 12.29
C THR A 485 -4.79 -1.38 12.65
N ILE A 486 -5.68 -1.62 11.69
CA ILE A 486 -6.90 -2.42 11.89
C ILE A 486 -6.55 -3.88 12.21
N HIS A 487 -5.71 -4.52 11.39
CA HIS A 487 -5.34 -5.93 11.58
C HIS A 487 -4.67 -6.20 12.94
N GLN A 488 -3.83 -5.27 13.42
CA GLN A 488 -3.13 -5.39 14.69
C GLN A 488 -3.91 -4.80 15.87
N ARG A 489 -5.07 -4.18 15.63
CA ARG A 489 -5.82 -3.36 16.59
C ARG A 489 -4.89 -2.38 17.34
N GLU A 490 -4.02 -1.71 16.59
CA GLU A 490 -2.94 -0.89 17.15
C GLU A 490 -3.46 0.49 17.58
N LEU A 491 -3.32 0.80 18.87
CA LEU A 491 -3.59 2.13 19.43
C LEU A 491 -2.30 2.98 19.49
N PRO A 492 -2.40 4.32 19.58
CA PRO A 492 -1.22 5.16 19.68
C PRO A 492 -0.44 4.84 20.96
N GLN A 493 0.88 4.98 20.91
CA GLN A 493 1.72 4.78 22.09
C GLN A 493 1.34 5.76 23.20
N ILE A 494 1.39 5.29 24.45
CA ILE A 494 1.10 6.10 25.65
C ILE A 494 1.96 7.38 25.74
N SER A 495 3.15 7.38 25.12
CA SER A 495 4.00 8.55 25.00
C SER A 495 3.36 9.73 24.23
N LEU A 496 2.30 9.49 23.45
CA LEU A 496 1.49 10.56 22.88
C LEU A 496 0.63 11.25 23.94
N PHE A 497 -0.03 10.48 24.81
CA PHE A 497 -0.78 11.03 25.94
C PHE A 497 0.13 11.80 26.88
N TYR A 498 1.28 11.24 27.25
CA TYR A 498 2.26 11.92 28.10
C TYR A 498 2.75 13.24 27.49
N ARG A 499 2.98 13.30 26.17
CA ARG A 499 3.32 14.56 25.50
C ARG A 499 2.19 15.58 25.58
N ALA A 500 0.94 15.15 25.42
CA ALA A 500 -0.20 16.05 25.51
C ALA A 500 -0.39 16.63 26.92
N VAL A 501 -0.19 15.82 27.96
CA VAL A 501 -0.19 16.28 29.36
C VAL A 501 1.01 17.18 29.63
N LEU A 502 2.19 16.87 29.08
CA LEU A 502 3.36 17.73 29.23
C LEU A 502 3.14 19.11 28.59
N GLU A 503 2.43 19.18 27.46
CA GLU A 503 2.14 20.47 26.79
C GLU A 503 1.24 21.36 27.64
N THR A 504 0.31 20.80 28.43
CA THR A 504 -0.48 21.61 29.39
C THR A 504 0.41 22.18 30.48
N ILE A 505 1.33 21.38 31.04
CA ILE A 505 2.32 21.82 32.02
C ILE A 505 3.21 22.94 31.45
N ILE A 506 3.71 22.76 30.23
CA ILE A 506 4.54 23.77 29.55
C ILE A 506 3.73 25.06 29.36
N THR A 507 2.48 24.96 28.91
CA THR A 507 1.64 26.14 28.67
C THR A 507 1.28 26.89 29.96
N GLU A 508 1.05 26.17 31.06
CA GLU A 508 0.68 26.78 32.34
C GLU A 508 1.87 27.34 33.11
N LYS A 509 2.99 26.61 33.18
CA LYS A 509 4.16 26.98 34.01
C LYS A 509 5.29 27.65 33.24
N PHE A 510 5.39 27.39 31.94
CA PHE A 510 6.49 27.82 31.09
C PHE A 510 5.99 28.45 29.77
N PRO A 511 5.08 29.44 29.81
CA PRO A 511 4.37 29.93 28.61
C PRO A 511 5.28 30.49 27.52
N HIS A 512 6.48 30.97 27.87
CA HIS A 512 7.48 31.41 26.90
C HIS A 512 8.02 30.26 26.01
N TYR A 513 7.84 29.02 26.45
CA TYR A 513 8.29 27.83 25.75
C TYR A 513 7.18 27.08 25.00
N THR A 514 5.92 27.52 25.10
CA THR A 514 4.77 26.91 24.40
C THR A 514 5.03 26.81 22.89
N ASN A 515 4.73 25.65 22.31
CA ASN A 515 5.04 25.29 20.92
C ASN A 515 6.53 25.33 20.54
N SER A 516 7.46 25.84 21.34
CA SER A 516 8.89 25.97 20.97
C SER A 516 9.74 24.74 21.29
N VAL A 517 9.27 23.90 22.22
CA VAL A 517 10.03 22.74 22.72
C VAL A 517 9.60 21.47 22.00
N GLN A 518 10.51 20.90 21.22
CA GLN A 518 10.25 19.64 20.52
C GLN A 518 10.64 18.44 21.40
N VAL A 519 9.64 17.83 22.03
CA VAL A 519 9.83 16.61 22.79
C VAL A 519 9.60 15.40 21.88
N GLY A 520 10.70 14.78 21.44
CA GLY A 520 10.67 13.62 20.57
C GLY A 520 10.16 12.34 21.24
N ARG A 521 10.23 11.21 20.53
CA ARG A 521 9.99 9.89 21.13
C ARG A 521 11.10 9.61 22.16
N SER A 522 10.75 9.47 23.44
CA SER A 522 11.69 9.02 24.47
C SER A 522 11.89 7.50 24.38
N LYS A 523 12.88 6.97 25.12
CA LYS A 523 12.96 5.52 25.39
C LYS A 523 11.65 5.04 26.04
N LYS A 524 11.41 3.72 26.06
CA LYS A 524 10.31 3.12 26.82
C LYS A 524 10.39 3.65 28.27
N THR A 525 9.40 4.43 28.66
CA THR A 525 9.21 4.99 30.01
C THR A 525 8.00 4.28 30.61
N GLU A 526 8.10 3.87 31.87
CA GLU A 526 7.07 3.04 32.49
C GLU A 526 5.84 3.86 32.89
N ASN A 527 6.05 5.08 33.38
CA ASN A 527 5.00 6.01 33.83
C ASN A 527 5.27 7.45 33.37
N PHE A 528 4.36 8.37 33.69
CA PHE A 528 4.47 9.78 33.31
C PHE A 528 5.64 10.51 34.01
N ILE A 529 5.94 10.18 35.27
CA ILE A 529 7.07 10.77 36.00
C ILE A 529 8.37 10.43 35.29
N ASP A 530 8.64 9.15 35.01
CA ASP A 530 9.83 8.70 34.30
C ASP A 530 9.96 9.38 32.94
N TYR A 531 8.82 9.58 32.26
CA TYR A 531 8.78 10.30 30.99
C TYR A 531 9.30 11.73 31.15
N VAL A 532 8.75 12.51 32.09
CA VAL A 532 9.16 13.91 32.34
C VAL A 532 10.60 13.99 32.83
N ARG A 533 10.99 13.16 33.79
CA ARG A 533 12.37 13.11 34.33
C ARG A 533 13.38 12.73 33.25
N SER A 534 12.99 11.91 32.27
CA SER A 534 13.89 11.57 31.14
C SER A 534 14.22 12.77 30.24
N LEU A 535 13.51 13.89 30.36
CA LEU A 535 13.72 15.14 29.61
C LEU A 535 14.67 16.11 30.31
N ALA A 536 14.95 15.89 31.60
CA ALA A 536 15.90 16.69 32.36
C ALA A 536 17.27 16.72 31.66
N GLY A 537 17.86 17.92 31.55
CA GLY A 537 19.13 18.15 30.85
C GLY A 537 19.10 17.99 29.32
N LYS A 538 17.97 17.58 28.72
CA LYS A 538 17.79 17.51 27.25
C LYS A 538 17.04 18.70 26.67
N THR A 539 16.39 19.48 27.53
CA THR A 539 15.63 20.67 27.14
C THR A 539 16.09 21.88 27.94
N GLN A 540 15.68 23.07 27.52
CA GLN A 540 15.95 24.33 28.24
C GLN A 540 15.01 24.54 29.43
N ILE A 541 14.02 23.66 29.63
CA ILE A 541 13.05 23.73 30.72
C ILE A 541 13.57 22.93 31.91
N ASP A 542 13.52 23.56 33.08
CA ASP A 542 13.81 22.92 34.36
C ASP A 542 12.60 22.11 34.86
N PHE A 543 12.40 20.93 34.28
CA PHE A 543 11.38 20.00 34.72
C PHE A 543 11.65 19.41 36.11
N ASP A 544 12.89 19.49 36.62
CA ASP A 544 13.25 19.00 37.95
C ASP A 544 12.63 19.85 39.07
N SER A 545 12.26 21.10 38.78
CA SER A 545 11.53 21.98 39.69
C SER A 545 10.09 21.55 40.00
N ILE A 546 9.48 20.67 39.20
CA ILE A 546 8.10 20.19 39.38
C ILE A 546 8.13 18.96 40.30
N SER A 547 7.27 18.88 41.32
CA SER A 547 7.24 17.71 42.22
C SER A 547 6.56 16.49 41.59
N ASP A 548 6.91 15.28 42.04
CA ASP A 548 6.28 14.05 41.54
C ASP A 548 4.78 14.00 41.85
N GLU A 549 4.34 14.51 43.01
CA GLU A 549 2.92 14.59 43.38
C GLU A 549 2.15 15.53 42.44
N GLU A 550 2.79 16.60 41.97
CA GLU A 550 2.19 17.49 40.98
C GLU A 550 2.05 16.81 39.61
N LEU A 551 3.08 16.08 39.16
CA LEU A 551 3.02 15.30 37.92
C LEU A 551 1.91 14.24 37.94
N ILE A 552 1.74 13.53 39.07
CA ILE A 552 0.66 12.56 39.26
C ILE A 552 -0.70 13.23 39.17
N ARG A 553 -0.89 14.41 39.79
CA ARG A 553 -2.15 15.15 39.72
C ARG A 553 -2.49 15.55 38.28
N TYR A 554 -1.51 16.04 37.52
CA TYR A 554 -1.70 16.33 36.09
C TYR A 554 -2.12 15.09 35.31
N GLU A 555 -1.40 13.98 35.44
CA GLU A 555 -1.73 12.73 34.75
C GLU A 555 -3.15 12.25 35.10
N GLN A 556 -3.51 12.24 36.38
CA GLN A 556 -4.83 11.82 36.86
C GLN A 556 -5.95 12.70 36.33
N SER A 557 -5.74 14.02 36.27
CA SER A 557 -6.75 14.98 35.81
C SER A 557 -7.15 14.80 34.34
N PHE A 558 -6.30 14.16 33.53
CA PHE A 558 -6.52 13.96 32.10
C PHE A 558 -6.70 12.49 31.69
N GLN A 559 -6.95 11.57 32.62
CA GLN A 559 -7.10 10.14 32.30
C GLN A 559 -8.22 9.87 31.28
N THR A 560 -9.37 10.53 31.39
CA THR A 560 -10.46 10.39 30.40
C THR A 560 -10.01 10.82 28.99
N ASN A 561 -9.17 11.87 28.88
CA ASN A 561 -8.62 12.30 27.60
C ASN A 561 -7.71 11.25 26.96
N ARG A 562 -7.11 10.34 27.74
CA ARG A 562 -6.31 9.24 27.18
C ARG A 562 -7.15 8.35 26.26
N LEU A 563 -8.34 7.94 26.70
CA LEU A 563 -9.25 7.14 25.88
C LEU A 563 -9.74 7.93 24.66
N GLN A 564 -10.07 9.22 24.84
CA GLN A 564 -10.49 10.05 23.73
C GLN A 564 -9.36 10.27 22.69
N ILE A 565 -8.09 10.42 23.11
CA ILE A 565 -6.92 10.52 22.23
C ILE A 565 -6.79 9.26 21.37
N ASN A 566 -7.03 8.08 21.96
CA ASN A 566 -7.00 6.81 21.22
C ASN A 566 -8.02 6.82 20.09
N LEU A 567 -9.29 7.13 20.38
CA LEU A 567 -10.33 7.20 19.36
C LEU A 567 -10.11 8.34 18.36
N PHE A 568 -9.66 9.51 18.81
CA PHE A 568 -9.34 10.64 17.95
C PHE A 568 -8.22 10.29 16.95
N TYR A 569 -7.21 9.53 17.40
CA TYR A 569 -6.20 8.98 16.52
C TYR A 569 -6.81 8.06 15.44
N LEU A 570 -7.73 7.17 15.81
CA LEU A 570 -8.40 6.28 14.84
C LEU A 570 -9.30 7.04 13.86
N ILE A 571 -10.02 8.05 14.33
CA ILE A 571 -10.79 8.97 13.47
C ILE A 571 -9.85 9.59 12.43
N ARG A 572 -8.68 10.09 12.84
CA ARG A 572 -7.68 10.62 11.90
C ARG A 572 -7.17 9.54 10.95
N MET A 573 -6.97 8.31 11.41
CA MET A 573 -6.51 7.20 10.57
C MET A 573 -7.44 6.91 9.38
N THR A 574 -8.72 7.27 9.44
CA THR A 574 -9.64 7.15 8.29
C THR A 574 -9.16 7.94 7.07
N PHE A 575 -8.46 9.06 7.27
CA PHE A 575 -7.94 9.90 6.19
C PHE A 575 -6.61 9.42 5.61
N ALA A 576 -5.89 8.53 6.30
CA ALA A 576 -4.53 8.13 5.90
C ALA A 576 -4.49 7.57 4.47
N SER A 577 -5.39 6.63 4.16
CA SER A 577 -5.48 6.02 2.83
C SER A 577 -6.01 7.00 1.77
N VAL A 578 -6.89 7.93 2.14
CA VAL A 578 -7.41 8.95 1.22
C VAL A 578 -6.32 9.95 0.81
N LEU A 579 -5.49 10.38 1.77
CA LEU A 579 -4.36 11.26 1.52
C LEU A 579 -3.27 10.57 0.67
N GLU A 580 -3.01 9.28 0.91
CA GLU A 580 -2.13 8.49 0.06
C GLU A 580 -2.67 8.38 -1.38
N THR A 581 -3.97 8.12 -1.55
CA THR A 581 -4.62 8.13 -2.87
C THR A 581 -4.40 9.45 -3.59
N LEU A 582 -4.60 10.58 -2.92
CA LEU A 582 -4.41 11.91 -3.52
C LEU A 582 -2.99 12.07 -4.09
N ILE A 583 -1.97 11.69 -3.32
CA ILE A 583 -0.57 11.76 -3.75
C ILE A 583 -0.30 10.81 -4.93
N LEU A 584 -0.87 9.60 -4.91
CA LEU A 584 -0.69 8.62 -5.98
C LEU A 584 -1.37 9.07 -7.29
N LEU A 585 -2.58 9.63 -7.20
CA LEU A 585 -3.31 10.17 -8.35
C LEU A 585 -2.63 11.39 -8.94
N ASP A 586 -2.07 12.28 -8.12
CA ASP A 586 -1.27 13.42 -8.58
C ASP A 586 -0.07 12.96 -9.44
N ARG A 587 0.63 11.92 -8.98
CA ARG A 587 1.75 11.30 -9.71
C ARG A 587 1.31 10.64 -11.02
N LEU A 588 0.21 9.89 -10.98
CA LEU A 588 -0.34 9.27 -12.18
C LEU A 588 -0.77 10.34 -13.20
N LEU A 589 -1.44 11.40 -12.73
CA LEU A 589 -1.89 12.51 -13.58
C LEU A 589 -0.72 13.24 -14.21
N TYR A 590 0.34 13.52 -13.45
CA TYR A 590 1.57 14.13 -13.97
C TYR A 590 2.14 13.34 -15.18
N LEU A 591 2.22 12.00 -15.08
CA LEU A 591 2.69 11.16 -16.18
C LEU A 591 1.74 11.24 -17.40
N ARG A 592 0.43 11.30 -17.16
CA ARG A 592 -0.58 11.43 -18.22
C ARG A 592 -0.52 12.79 -18.92
N GLU A 593 -0.35 13.87 -18.17
CA GLU A 593 -0.16 15.23 -18.70
C GLU A 593 1.16 15.36 -19.48
N ALA A 594 2.18 14.59 -19.11
CA ALA A 594 3.45 14.49 -19.83
C ALA A 594 3.39 13.58 -21.08
N ASN A 595 2.19 13.24 -21.57
CA ASN A 595 1.98 12.34 -22.72
C ASN A 595 2.58 10.94 -22.55
N VAL A 596 2.53 10.38 -21.33
CA VAL A 596 2.86 8.96 -21.07
C VAL A 596 1.58 8.14 -20.88
N PRO A 597 0.96 7.66 -21.97
CA PRO A 597 -0.32 6.96 -21.93
C PRO A 597 -0.26 5.54 -21.34
N HIS A 598 0.95 4.99 -21.19
CA HIS A 598 1.16 3.68 -20.56
C HIS A 598 1.71 3.86 -19.15
N SER A 599 0.99 4.62 -18.31
CA SER A 599 1.28 4.83 -16.89
C SER A 599 0.18 4.23 -16.00
N PHE A 600 0.57 3.53 -14.93
CA PHE A 600 -0.32 2.71 -14.13
C PHE A 600 0.03 2.85 -12.64
N LEU A 601 -1.00 2.86 -11.80
CA LEU A 601 -0.85 2.50 -10.38
C LEU A 601 -1.12 1.01 -10.25
N VAL A 602 -0.21 0.30 -9.61
CA VAL A 602 -0.25 -1.16 -9.50
C VAL A 602 -0.24 -1.57 -8.03
N LYS A 603 -1.25 -2.32 -7.58
CA LYS A 603 -1.26 -2.92 -6.23
C LYS A 603 -0.33 -4.13 -6.24
N LEU A 604 0.92 -3.93 -5.80
CA LEU A 604 2.00 -4.90 -5.89
C LEU A 604 2.10 -5.78 -4.63
N PHE A 605 2.00 -5.18 -3.45
CA PHE A 605 2.17 -5.89 -2.18
C PHE A 605 0.86 -6.15 -1.45
N ASP A 606 0.96 -7.03 -0.46
CA ASP A 606 -0.08 -7.21 0.53
C ASP A 606 -0.02 -6.02 1.51
N PRO A 607 -1.10 -5.27 1.74
CA PRO A 607 -1.09 -4.05 2.55
C PRO A 607 -0.87 -4.28 4.04
N ILE A 608 -1.06 -5.51 4.56
CA ILE A 608 -0.78 -5.87 5.95
C ILE A 608 0.73 -6.12 6.11
N LEU A 609 1.30 -6.97 5.23
CA LEU A 609 2.73 -7.30 5.24
C LEU A 609 3.61 -6.11 4.85
N SER A 610 3.26 -5.42 3.76
CA SER A 610 3.91 -4.21 3.28
C SER A 610 2.89 -3.11 2.98
N PRO A 611 2.70 -2.17 3.93
CA PRO A 611 1.76 -1.06 3.81
C PRO A 611 1.95 -0.18 2.59
N ARG A 612 3.18 -0.08 2.06
CA ARG A 612 3.50 0.70 0.86
C ARG A 612 3.38 -0.20 -0.34
N CYS A 613 2.15 -0.57 -0.63
CA CYS A 613 1.83 -1.63 -1.57
C CYS A 613 1.64 -1.18 -3.02
N PHE A 614 1.66 0.12 -3.31
CA PHE A 614 1.42 0.65 -4.66
C PHE A 614 2.72 0.99 -5.39
N ALA A 615 2.85 0.50 -6.62
CA ALA A 615 3.90 0.86 -7.55
C ALA A 615 3.35 1.79 -8.64
N VAL A 616 4.09 2.85 -8.97
CA VAL A 616 3.89 3.65 -10.18
C VAL A 616 4.72 3.00 -11.29
N VAL A 617 4.05 2.45 -12.30
CA VAL A 617 4.69 1.83 -13.47
C VAL A 617 4.43 2.69 -14.70
N ALA A 618 5.44 2.97 -15.50
CA ALA A 618 5.26 3.72 -16.75
C ALA A 618 6.15 3.21 -17.87
N LEU A 619 5.66 3.28 -19.11
CA LEU A 619 6.33 2.79 -20.32
C LEU A 619 6.31 3.87 -21.40
N LYS A 620 7.45 4.10 -22.07
CA LYS A 620 7.54 4.93 -23.28
C LYS A 620 7.49 4.05 -24.53
N THR A 621 6.40 4.15 -25.30
CA THR A 621 6.25 3.47 -26.60
C THR A 621 6.90 4.24 -27.72
#